data_AF-A0A7D9IA50-F1
#
_entry.id   AF-A0A7D9IA50-F1
#
_cell.length_a   1.000
_cell.length_b   1.000
_cell.length_c   1.000
_cell.angle_alpha   90.00
_cell.angle_beta   90.00
_cell.angle_gamma   90.00
#
_symmetry.space_group_name_H-M   'P 1'
#
loop_
_entity.id
_entity.type
_entity.pdbx_description
1 polymer ?
#
loop_
_entity_poly.entity_id
_entity_poly.type
_entity_poly.pdbx_seq_one_letter_code
_entity_poly.pdbx_strand_id
1 'polypeptide(L)'
;MPPPAGNYENPGESCLGILRKNQGQSLRNGEYWITGDSSGPLKVFCDMITDQGGWTLVSNIVYQSPEFDWHIQNDFRKISELSSGDIVLTPHALGKLKDNMSFKQLRFNCFKKIPSRIIDIATTQTLYGERVVKYFTSDNNDFPIACTSFYKLYDDDSQLASRNCSKWGTKGSNGKFGRWSHEHVMENNRLFDRVAFIHAKNYCSVLKPGSGPGNGKERRWECDDFSNSPAFQVSSGDFWKVFVR
;
A
#
# COMPACT_ATOMS: atom_id res chain seq x y z
N MET A 1 -36.91 1.39 8.20
CA MET A 1 -35.61 0.70 8.38
C MET A 1 -34.53 1.70 8.02
N PRO A 2 -33.46 1.88 8.82
CA PRO A 2 -32.34 2.71 8.41
C PRO A 2 -31.70 2.13 7.14
N PRO A 3 -31.10 2.97 6.28
CA PRO A 3 -30.51 2.49 5.04
C PRO A 3 -29.27 1.60 5.35
N PRO A 4 -28.93 0.59 4.53
CA PRO A 4 -27.85 -0.37 4.82
C PRO A 4 -26.50 0.33 5.00
N ALA A 5 -25.67 -0.08 5.96
CA ALA A 5 -24.39 0.60 6.21
C ALA A 5 -23.51 0.63 4.94
N GLY A 6 -22.85 1.77 4.70
CA GLY A 6 -22.01 2.00 3.53
C GLY A 6 -22.62 2.91 2.46
N ASN A 7 -23.73 3.59 2.76
CA ASN A 7 -24.31 4.63 1.91
C ASN A 7 -24.10 6.03 2.54
N TYR A 8 -24.39 7.11 1.80
CA TYR A 8 -24.13 8.48 2.25
C TYR A 8 -24.87 8.85 3.55
N GLU A 9 -26.10 8.39 3.74
CA GLU A 9 -26.94 8.66 4.91
C GLU A 9 -26.61 7.77 6.11
N ASN A 10 -25.97 6.62 5.87
CA ASN A 10 -25.48 5.70 6.90
C ASN A 10 -24.07 5.20 6.56
N PRO A 11 -23.05 6.06 6.64
CA PRO A 11 -21.69 5.68 6.36
C PRO A 11 -21.17 4.72 7.43
N GLY A 12 -20.32 3.76 7.03
CA GLY A 12 -19.66 2.90 8.01
C GLY A 12 -18.37 3.53 8.56
N GLU A 13 -17.86 3.09 9.70
CA GLU A 13 -16.59 3.61 10.24
C GLU A 13 -15.39 3.30 9.32
N SER A 14 -15.47 2.22 8.55
CA SER A 14 -14.47 1.73 7.61
C SER A 14 -15.10 0.72 6.65
N CYS A 15 -14.40 0.31 5.58
CA CYS A 15 -14.83 -0.84 4.77
C CYS A 15 -15.03 -2.10 5.63
N LEU A 16 -14.16 -2.35 6.62
CA LEU A 16 -14.31 -3.44 7.58
C LEU A 16 -15.54 -3.25 8.49
N GLY A 17 -15.82 -2.03 8.94
CA GLY A 17 -17.02 -1.70 9.70
C GLY A 17 -18.30 -1.95 8.91
N ILE A 18 -18.32 -1.59 7.62
CA ILE A 18 -19.42 -1.87 6.68
C ILE A 18 -19.62 -3.37 6.54
N LEU A 19 -18.54 -4.12 6.30
CA LEU A 19 -18.61 -5.57 6.14
C LEU A 19 -19.20 -6.25 7.39
N ARG A 20 -18.76 -5.83 8.59
CA ARG A 20 -19.27 -6.37 9.86
C ARG A 20 -20.74 -6.03 10.10
N LYS A 21 -21.17 -4.80 9.79
CA LYS A 21 -22.56 -4.36 9.98
C LYS A 21 -23.54 -5.02 9.00
N ASN A 22 -23.05 -5.51 7.85
CA ASN A 22 -23.85 -6.24 6.86
C ASN A 22 -23.57 -7.76 6.89
N GLN A 23 -23.22 -8.32 8.05
CA GLN A 23 -22.95 -9.74 8.21
C GLN A 23 -24.12 -10.60 7.68
N GLY A 24 -23.81 -11.63 6.90
CA GLY A 24 -24.81 -12.49 6.25
C GLY A 24 -25.24 -12.01 4.85
N GLN A 25 -24.80 -10.82 4.43
CA GLN A 25 -24.95 -10.35 3.05
C GLN A 25 -23.66 -10.55 2.26
N SER A 26 -23.79 -10.88 0.96
CA SER A 26 -22.65 -10.95 0.05
C SER A 26 -22.36 -9.56 -0.52
N LEU A 27 -21.51 -8.80 0.17
CA LEU A 27 -21.01 -7.52 -0.35
C LEU A 27 -20.03 -7.75 -1.51
N ARG A 28 -19.97 -6.77 -2.42
CA ARG A 28 -19.08 -6.80 -3.60
C ARG A 28 -18.00 -5.74 -3.48
N ASN A 29 -16.89 -5.93 -4.19
CA ASN A 29 -15.91 -4.88 -4.36
C ASN A 29 -16.57 -3.68 -5.07
N GLY A 30 -16.25 -2.46 -4.63
CA GLY A 30 -16.87 -1.28 -5.20
C GLY A 30 -16.78 -0.06 -4.29
N GLU A 31 -17.50 1.00 -4.67
CA GLU A 31 -17.51 2.24 -3.90
C GLU A 31 -18.54 2.19 -2.78
N TYR A 32 -18.14 2.60 -1.58
CA TYR A 32 -18.98 2.71 -0.40
C TYR A 32 -18.68 4.03 0.33
N TRP A 33 -19.57 4.42 1.25
CA TRP A 33 -19.38 5.60 2.08
C TRP A 33 -18.91 5.23 3.48
N ILE A 34 -17.80 5.83 3.91
CA ILE A 34 -17.27 5.74 5.27
C ILE A 34 -17.36 7.08 6.00
N THR A 35 -17.31 7.04 7.32
CA THR A 35 -17.24 8.23 8.17
C THR A 35 -15.96 8.99 7.84
N GLY A 36 -16.10 10.28 7.53
CA GLY A 36 -14.98 11.20 7.33
C GLY A 36 -14.68 11.99 8.59
N ASP A 37 -14.24 13.23 8.42
CA ASP A 37 -14.05 14.21 9.49
C ASP A 37 -15.22 15.22 9.54
N SER A 38 -14.98 16.40 10.14
CA SER A 38 -15.94 17.51 10.20
C SER A 38 -16.48 17.99 8.85
N SER A 39 -15.83 17.63 7.73
CA SER A 39 -16.26 17.99 6.38
C SER A 39 -17.20 16.96 5.74
N GLY A 40 -17.59 15.92 6.48
CA GLY A 40 -18.62 14.95 6.08
C GLY A 40 -18.08 13.59 5.60
N PRO A 41 -18.96 12.67 5.16
CA PRO A 41 -18.59 11.32 4.74
C PRO A 41 -17.61 11.28 3.57
N LEU A 42 -16.86 10.17 3.46
CA LEU A 42 -15.94 9.89 2.36
C LEU A 42 -16.47 8.74 1.52
N LYS A 43 -16.52 8.92 0.21
CA LYS A 43 -16.76 7.82 -0.73
C LYS A 43 -15.42 7.13 -1.00
N VAL A 44 -15.30 5.82 -0.83
CA VAL A 44 -14.05 5.08 -0.93
C VAL A 44 -14.25 3.77 -1.67
N PHE A 45 -13.20 3.23 -2.29
CA PHE A 45 -13.25 1.89 -2.84
C PHE A 45 -12.96 0.86 -1.74
N CYS A 46 -13.87 -0.09 -1.56
CA CYS A 46 -13.73 -1.23 -0.68
C CYS A 46 -13.51 -2.51 -1.47
N ASP A 47 -12.46 -3.26 -1.10
CA ASP A 47 -12.32 -4.68 -1.44
C ASP A 47 -12.94 -5.53 -0.32
N MET A 48 -14.15 -6.02 -0.61
CA MET A 48 -15.01 -6.78 0.31
C MET A 48 -14.81 -8.29 0.21
N ILE A 49 -13.97 -8.77 -0.70
CA ILE A 49 -13.82 -10.19 -1.01
C ILE A 49 -12.45 -10.70 -0.57
N THR A 50 -11.38 -9.98 -0.90
CA THR A 50 -10.03 -10.52 -0.75
C THR A 50 -9.64 -10.66 0.72
N ASP A 51 -9.13 -11.82 1.09
CA ASP A 51 -8.67 -12.12 2.45
C ASP A 51 -9.73 -11.80 3.52
N GLN A 52 -10.97 -12.27 3.33
CA GLN A 52 -12.14 -11.95 4.17
C GLN A 52 -12.64 -10.50 4.06
N GLY A 53 -12.10 -9.70 3.15
CA GLY A 53 -12.63 -8.39 2.79
C GLY A 53 -12.40 -7.28 3.82
N GLY A 54 -13.15 -6.19 3.63
CA GLY A 54 -13.14 -5.02 4.51
C GLY A 54 -11.95 -4.08 4.28
N TRP A 55 -11.26 -4.21 3.15
CA TRP A 55 -10.09 -3.40 2.81
C TRP A 55 -10.49 -2.07 2.17
N THR A 56 -10.05 -0.96 2.73
CA THR A 56 -10.16 0.37 2.12
C THR A 56 -8.95 0.64 1.24
N LEU A 57 -9.14 0.96 -0.04
CA LEU A 57 -8.06 1.41 -0.92
C LEU A 57 -7.62 2.83 -0.52
N VAL A 58 -6.31 3.03 -0.32
CA VAL A 58 -5.74 4.32 0.12
C VAL A 58 -4.67 4.86 -0.82
N SER A 59 -4.14 4.04 -1.72
CA SER A 59 -3.25 4.48 -2.79
C SER A 59 -3.46 3.59 -4.00
N ASN A 60 -3.51 4.19 -5.17
CA ASN A 60 -3.77 3.51 -6.43
C ASN A 60 -2.93 4.19 -7.50
N ILE A 61 -1.95 3.48 -8.03
CA ILE A 61 -1.17 3.93 -9.17
C ILE A 61 -1.26 2.83 -10.22
N VAL A 62 -1.76 3.15 -11.40
CA VAL A 62 -1.84 2.26 -12.56
C VAL A 62 -1.06 2.90 -13.69
N TYR A 63 0.05 2.26 -14.09
CA TYR A 63 0.86 2.74 -15.19
C TYR A 63 0.06 2.71 -16.49
N GLN A 64 0.00 3.85 -17.18
CA GLN A 64 -0.71 3.98 -18.46
C GLN A 64 0.25 4.09 -19.64
N SER A 65 1.17 5.06 -19.58
CA SER A 65 2.16 5.40 -20.61
C SER A 65 3.41 6.06 -20.00
N PRO A 66 4.46 6.34 -20.78
CA PRO A 66 5.65 7.06 -20.28
C PRO A 66 5.35 8.48 -19.75
N GLU A 67 4.35 9.17 -20.29
CA GLU A 67 3.96 10.54 -19.90
C GLU A 67 3.09 10.58 -18.65
N PHE A 68 2.59 9.42 -18.22
CA PHE A 68 1.77 9.24 -17.04
C PHE A 68 2.39 9.87 -15.79
N ASP A 69 1.62 10.65 -15.04
CA ASP A 69 2.03 11.18 -13.75
C ASP A 69 1.06 10.77 -12.65
N TRP A 70 1.57 10.72 -11.42
CA TRP A 70 0.79 10.38 -10.23
C TRP A 70 1.12 11.35 -9.10
N HIS A 71 0.21 11.61 -8.16
CA HIS A 71 0.39 12.68 -7.19
C HIS A 71 0.55 12.17 -5.76
N ILE A 72 1.48 12.79 -5.02
CA ILE A 72 1.60 12.59 -3.57
C ILE A 72 0.57 13.50 -2.90
N GLN A 73 -0.23 12.93 -2.00
CA GLN A 73 -1.31 13.64 -1.30
C GLN A 73 -1.07 13.67 0.20
N ASN A 74 -1.13 14.87 0.77
CA ASN A 74 -0.98 15.10 2.22
C ASN A 74 -2.31 15.18 2.98
N ASP A 75 -3.42 14.97 2.27
CA ASP A 75 -4.77 14.96 2.82
C ASP A 75 -5.40 13.58 2.58
N PHE A 76 -5.82 12.91 3.65
CA PHE A 76 -6.44 11.59 3.52
C PHE A 76 -7.78 11.64 2.79
N ARG A 77 -8.46 12.79 2.74
CA ARG A 77 -9.73 12.90 2.01
C ARG A 77 -9.58 12.62 0.51
N LYS A 78 -8.35 12.74 -0.01
CA LYS A 78 -8.03 12.43 -1.41
C LYS A 78 -8.26 10.97 -1.79
N ILE A 79 -8.44 10.06 -0.82
CA ILE A 79 -8.86 8.68 -1.13
C ILE A 79 -10.23 8.62 -1.83
N SER A 80 -11.06 9.66 -1.72
CA SER A 80 -12.32 9.76 -2.46
C SER A 80 -12.18 10.04 -3.96
N GLU A 81 -10.97 10.39 -4.41
CA GLU A 81 -10.67 10.70 -5.82
C GLU A 81 -9.92 9.52 -6.52
N LEU A 82 -9.71 8.39 -5.82
CA LEU A 82 -8.93 7.23 -6.30
C LEU A 82 -9.50 6.54 -7.55
N SER A 83 -10.80 6.71 -7.83
CA SER A 83 -11.44 6.19 -9.04
C SER A 83 -11.14 7.06 -10.27
N SER A 84 -10.73 8.32 -10.07
CA SER A 84 -10.44 9.30 -11.12
C SER A 84 -8.96 9.68 -11.25
N GLY A 85 -8.11 9.26 -10.33
CA GLY A 85 -6.71 9.68 -10.30
C GLY A 85 -5.75 8.72 -9.63
N ASP A 86 -4.51 8.78 -10.09
CA ASP A 86 -3.41 8.00 -9.58
C ASP A 86 -2.69 8.77 -8.46
N ILE A 87 -2.92 8.34 -7.22
CA ILE A 87 -2.44 9.04 -6.03
C ILE A 87 -1.80 8.09 -5.02
N VAL A 88 -0.88 8.64 -4.24
CA VAL A 88 -0.30 7.99 -3.06
C VAL A 88 -0.40 8.95 -1.88
N LEU A 89 -0.94 8.48 -0.76
CA LEU A 89 -0.93 9.26 0.47
C LEU A 89 0.50 9.35 1.02
N THR A 90 0.82 10.44 1.70
CA THR A 90 1.99 10.44 2.59
C THR A 90 1.71 9.64 3.86
N PRO A 91 2.74 9.13 4.54
CA PRO A 91 2.58 8.49 5.84
C PRO A 91 1.82 9.33 6.87
N HIS A 92 2.04 10.65 6.89
CA HIS A 92 1.30 11.54 7.79
C HIS A 92 -0.20 11.61 7.46
N ALA A 93 -0.57 11.69 6.16
CA ALA A 93 -1.96 11.63 5.75
C ALA A 93 -2.59 10.27 6.11
N LEU A 94 -1.84 9.18 5.90
CA LEU A 94 -2.27 7.84 6.28
C LEU A 94 -2.44 7.70 7.81
N GLY A 95 -1.62 8.37 8.62
CA GLY A 95 -1.77 8.47 10.08
C GLY A 95 -3.06 9.19 10.49
N LYS A 96 -3.40 10.32 9.85
CA LYS A 96 -4.70 10.97 10.08
C LYS A 96 -5.88 10.07 9.71
N LEU A 97 -5.76 9.30 8.62
CA LEU A 97 -6.77 8.31 8.28
C LEU A 97 -6.86 7.22 9.35
N LYS A 98 -5.72 6.77 9.90
CA LYS A 98 -5.68 5.80 10.98
C LYS A 98 -6.41 6.29 12.23
N ASP A 99 -6.25 7.57 12.58
CA ASP A 99 -6.98 8.15 13.71
C ASP A 99 -8.49 8.20 13.47
N ASN A 100 -8.91 8.39 12.20
CA ASN A 100 -10.32 8.39 11.83
C ASN A 100 -10.95 6.98 11.86
N MET A 101 -10.33 5.99 11.20
CA MET A 101 -10.95 4.66 11.00
C MET A 101 -10.38 3.55 11.89
N SER A 102 -9.35 3.84 12.69
CA SER A 102 -8.70 2.89 13.62
C SER A 102 -8.22 1.57 12.99
N PHE A 103 -7.73 1.62 11.74
CA PHE A 103 -7.25 0.43 11.04
C PHE A 103 -5.99 -0.15 11.71
N LYS A 104 -5.81 -1.46 11.58
CA LYS A 104 -4.73 -2.24 12.24
C LYS A 104 -3.89 -3.06 11.28
N GLN A 105 -4.27 -3.11 10.00
CA GLN A 105 -3.50 -3.81 8.98
C GLN A 105 -3.26 -2.92 7.76
N LEU A 106 -2.10 -3.12 7.14
CA LEU A 106 -1.77 -2.64 5.79
C LEU A 106 -1.69 -3.83 4.85
N ARG A 107 -2.08 -3.62 3.60
CA ARG A 107 -1.89 -4.56 2.51
C ARG A 107 -1.25 -3.85 1.32
N PHE A 108 -0.16 -4.41 0.83
CA PHE A 108 0.54 -3.95 -0.35
C PHE A 108 0.25 -4.91 -1.48
N ASN A 109 -0.29 -4.38 -2.57
CA ASN A 109 -0.62 -5.15 -3.75
C ASN A 109 -0.02 -4.49 -4.98
N CYS A 110 0.83 -5.22 -5.70
CA CYS A 110 1.36 -4.74 -6.97
C CYS A 110 1.35 -5.85 -8.00
N PHE A 111 1.26 -5.44 -9.26
CA PHE A 111 1.33 -6.34 -10.40
C PHE A 111 2.27 -5.78 -11.44
N LYS A 112 3.02 -6.69 -12.05
CA LYS A 112 3.87 -6.42 -13.20
C LYS A 112 3.59 -7.43 -14.30
N LYS A 113 3.17 -6.96 -15.47
CA LYS A 113 2.87 -7.81 -16.63
C LYS A 113 4.08 -8.57 -17.13
N ILE A 114 5.26 -7.97 -17.07
CA ILE A 114 6.54 -8.60 -17.40
C ILE A 114 7.44 -8.44 -16.18
N PRO A 115 7.80 -9.53 -15.49
CA PRO A 115 7.74 -10.93 -15.93
C PRO A 115 6.45 -11.71 -15.56
N SER A 116 5.32 -11.04 -15.32
CA SER A 116 4.10 -11.63 -14.71
C SER A 116 4.33 -11.93 -13.23
N ARG A 117 4.33 -10.87 -12.44
CA ARG A 117 4.70 -10.88 -11.03
C ARG A 117 3.64 -10.20 -10.19
N ILE A 118 3.25 -10.81 -9.07
CA ILE A 118 2.29 -10.28 -8.12
C ILE A 118 2.94 -10.24 -6.73
N ILE A 119 2.92 -9.06 -6.12
CA ILE A 119 2.94 -8.96 -4.66
C ILE A 119 1.51 -8.76 -4.20
N ASP A 120 1.11 -9.55 -3.22
CA ASP A 120 -0.07 -9.31 -2.43
C ASP A 120 0.17 -9.78 -1.00
N ILE A 121 0.61 -8.86 -0.15
CA ILE A 121 0.98 -9.15 1.24
C ILE A 121 0.21 -8.24 2.19
N ALA A 122 -0.17 -8.80 3.34
CA ALA A 122 -0.83 -8.05 4.40
C ALA A 122 -0.08 -8.21 5.72
N THR A 123 -0.06 -7.14 6.53
CA THR A 123 0.57 -7.17 7.85
C THR A 123 -0.19 -8.10 8.80
N THR A 124 0.50 -8.84 9.66
CA THR A 124 -0.15 -9.70 10.66
C THR A 124 -0.91 -8.88 11.72
N GLN A 125 -1.92 -9.46 12.36
CA GLN A 125 -2.60 -8.83 13.52
C GLN A 125 -1.83 -9.03 14.83
N THR A 126 -0.51 -8.98 14.77
CA THR A 126 0.39 -9.12 15.92
C THR A 126 1.10 -7.80 16.19
N LEU A 127 1.81 -7.70 17.31
CA LEU A 127 2.66 -6.55 17.61
C LEU A 127 3.70 -6.26 16.49
N TYR A 128 4.13 -7.28 15.74
CA TYR A 128 5.07 -7.08 14.62
C TYR A 128 4.40 -6.39 13.44
N GLY A 129 3.16 -6.78 13.08
CA GLY A 129 2.40 -6.09 12.05
C GLY A 129 1.98 -4.69 12.48
N GLU A 130 1.61 -4.49 13.75
CA GLU A 130 1.31 -3.17 14.31
C GLU A 130 2.50 -2.20 14.18
N ARG A 131 3.74 -2.69 14.39
CA ARG A 131 4.96 -1.89 14.16
C ARG A 131 5.12 -1.48 12.70
N VAL A 132 4.69 -2.32 11.75
CA VAL A 132 4.67 -1.96 10.33
C VAL A 132 3.66 -0.86 10.05
N VAL A 133 2.44 -0.98 10.61
CA VAL A 133 1.43 0.09 10.52
C VAL A 133 1.99 1.41 11.04
N LYS A 134 2.54 1.40 12.27
CA LYS A 134 3.12 2.59 12.90
C LYS A 134 4.25 3.23 12.07
N TYR A 135 5.07 2.41 11.40
CA TYR A 135 6.14 2.91 10.54
C TYR A 135 5.61 3.66 9.31
N PHE A 136 4.60 3.10 8.65
CA PHE A 136 4.00 3.66 7.44
C PHE A 136 2.95 4.74 7.73
N THR A 137 2.57 4.97 8.98
CA THR A 137 1.73 6.10 9.42
C THR A 137 2.49 7.23 10.09
N SER A 138 3.83 7.18 10.09
CA SER A 138 4.70 8.13 10.81
C SER A 138 4.51 8.16 12.33
N ASP A 139 3.84 7.17 12.92
CA ASP A 139 3.70 7.05 14.39
C ASP A 139 5.01 6.58 15.04
N ASN A 140 5.87 5.87 14.29
CA ASN A 140 7.18 5.42 14.72
C ASN A 140 8.16 5.41 13.54
N ASN A 141 9.43 5.78 13.76
CA ASN A 141 10.47 5.81 12.74
C ASN A 141 11.44 4.62 12.79
N ASP A 142 11.23 3.68 13.72
CA ASP A 142 11.96 2.42 13.78
C ASP A 142 11.61 1.53 12.59
N PHE A 143 12.63 1.10 11.85
CA PHE A 143 12.47 0.15 10.75
C PHE A 143 11.93 -1.19 11.30
N PRO A 144 10.70 -1.59 10.96
CA PRO A 144 10.09 -2.79 11.52
C PRO A 144 10.75 -4.05 10.98
N ILE A 145 10.75 -5.12 11.78
CA ILE A 145 11.23 -6.45 11.35
C ILE A 145 10.31 -6.94 10.23
N ALA A 146 10.89 -7.45 9.14
CA ALA A 146 10.12 -7.94 8.00
C ALA A 146 9.52 -9.33 8.25
N CYS A 147 10.35 -10.30 8.63
CA CYS A 147 9.84 -11.64 8.92
C CYS A 147 8.86 -11.62 10.09
N THR A 148 7.74 -12.34 9.98
CA THR A 148 6.63 -12.41 10.98
C THR A 148 5.70 -11.20 10.99
N SER A 149 6.07 -10.07 10.39
CA SER A 149 5.21 -8.89 10.40
C SER A 149 4.15 -8.90 9.30
N PHE A 150 4.23 -9.82 8.34
CA PHE A 150 3.29 -9.96 7.23
C PHE A 150 3.06 -11.41 6.85
N TYR A 151 2.00 -11.65 6.08
CA TYR A 151 1.68 -12.91 5.42
C TYR A 151 1.39 -12.64 3.94
N LYS A 152 1.58 -13.68 3.13
CA LYS A 152 1.23 -13.70 1.70
C LYS A 152 -0.27 -13.98 1.55
N LEU A 153 -0.91 -13.28 0.62
CA LEU A 153 -2.24 -13.64 0.15
C LEU A 153 -2.13 -14.71 -0.95
N TYR A 154 -3.28 -15.26 -1.35
CA TYR A 154 -3.36 -16.45 -2.20
C TYR A 154 -2.65 -16.28 -3.55
N ASP A 155 -2.80 -15.12 -4.20
CA ASP A 155 -2.24 -14.85 -5.54
C ASP A 155 -0.80 -14.31 -5.51
N ASP A 156 -0.20 -14.12 -4.33
CA ASP A 156 1.18 -13.64 -4.24
C ASP A 156 2.17 -14.72 -4.67
N ASP A 157 2.89 -14.43 -5.75
CA ASP A 157 3.95 -15.29 -6.27
C ASP A 157 5.35 -14.73 -6.01
N SER A 158 5.46 -13.62 -5.27
CA SER A 158 6.68 -12.84 -5.11
C SER A 158 7.85 -13.58 -4.45
N GLN A 159 9.05 -13.34 -4.97
CA GLN A 159 10.33 -13.83 -4.46
C GLN A 159 10.75 -13.09 -3.19
N LEU A 160 10.45 -11.80 -3.08
CA LEU A 160 10.65 -11.00 -1.87
C LEU A 160 9.93 -11.64 -0.67
N ALA A 161 8.65 -11.96 -0.79
CA ALA A 161 7.85 -12.50 0.30
C ALA A 161 8.11 -14.00 0.55
N SER A 162 8.43 -14.78 -0.49
CA SER A 162 8.55 -16.25 -0.43
C SER A 162 9.87 -16.77 0.17
N ARG A 163 10.25 -16.31 1.38
CA ARG A 163 11.42 -16.72 2.21
C ARG A 163 12.68 -15.84 2.11
N ASN A 164 12.56 -14.62 1.58
CA ASN A 164 13.69 -13.68 1.60
C ASN A 164 13.44 -12.46 2.51
N CYS A 165 12.42 -12.47 3.36
CA CYS A 165 12.15 -11.39 4.33
C CYS A 165 13.36 -11.06 5.22
N SER A 166 14.21 -12.05 5.54
CA SER A 166 15.42 -11.86 6.35
C SER A 166 16.53 -11.10 5.61
N LYS A 167 16.40 -10.97 4.29
CA LYS A 167 17.28 -10.20 3.40
C LYS A 167 16.69 -8.84 3.03
N TRP A 168 15.48 -8.51 3.52
CA TRP A 168 14.85 -7.24 3.23
C TRP A 168 15.60 -6.08 3.88
N GLY A 169 15.62 -4.94 3.20
CA GLY A 169 16.15 -3.71 3.73
C GLY A 169 17.67 -3.70 3.80
N THR A 170 18.22 -2.51 4.03
CA THR A 170 19.60 -2.31 4.51
C THR A 170 19.62 -1.08 5.40
N LYS A 171 20.47 -1.08 6.43
CA LYS A 171 20.83 0.14 7.13
C LYS A 171 22.28 0.10 7.63
N GLY A 172 23.09 1.01 7.11
CA GLY A 172 24.42 1.37 7.58
C GLY A 172 25.50 0.30 7.35
N SER A 173 26.75 0.73 7.48
CA SER A 173 28.02 -0.02 7.33
C SER A 173 28.16 -1.36 8.09
N ASN A 174 27.12 -1.80 8.81
CA ASN A 174 27.14 -2.95 9.72
C ASN A 174 26.18 -4.12 9.32
N GLY A 175 25.65 -4.14 8.09
CA GLY A 175 25.12 -5.38 7.49
C GLY A 175 23.86 -6.00 8.11
N LYS A 176 22.97 -5.22 8.74
CA LYS A 176 21.71 -5.76 9.30
C LYS A 176 20.59 -5.78 8.24
N PHE A 177 20.25 -6.97 7.78
CA PHE A 177 19.08 -7.27 6.95
C PHE A 177 17.85 -7.63 7.82
N GLY A 178 16.70 -7.83 7.18
CA GLY A 178 15.49 -8.36 7.82
C GLY A 178 14.48 -7.28 8.22
N ARG A 179 14.46 -6.15 7.52
CA ARG A 179 13.70 -4.95 7.89
C ARG A 179 12.93 -4.39 6.69
N TRP A 180 11.80 -3.76 6.94
CA TRP A 180 11.12 -2.96 5.92
C TRP A 180 11.92 -1.71 5.61
N SER A 181 11.80 -1.21 4.37
CA SER A 181 12.35 0.08 3.94
C SER A 181 13.89 0.21 4.00
N HIS A 182 14.37 1.44 3.79
CA HIS A 182 15.78 1.79 3.71
C HIS A 182 16.07 3.11 4.44
N GLU A 183 17.27 3.26 5.01
CA GLU A 183 17.61 4.44 5.81
C GLU A 183 17.63 5.77 5.05
N HIS A 184 17.85 5.72 3.74
CA HIS A 184 17.83 6.89 2.85
C HIS A 184 16.46 7.13 2.19
N VAL A 185 15.40 6.43 2.62
CA VAL A 185 14.04 6.74 2.18
C VAL A 185 13.53 7.92 3.00
N MET A 186 13.17 9.00 2.33
CA MET A 186 12.51 10.13 2.98
C MET A 186 11.16 9.69 3.53
N GLU A 187 10.74 10.26 4.66
CA GLU A 187 9.50 9.88 5.33
C GLU A 187 8.29 9.94 4.39
N ASN A 188 8.11 11.04 3.65
CA ASN A 188 7.00 11.20 2.71
C ASN A 188 6.95 10.15 1.60
N ASN A 189 8.05 9.42 1.37
CA ASN A 189 8.17 8.45 0.29
C ASN A 189 7.96 7.00 0.75
N ARG A 190 7.81 6.74 2.06
CA ARG A 190 7.80 5.35 2.58
C ARG A 190 6.77 4.44 1.90
N LEU A 191 5.63 4.95 1.47
CA LEU A 191 4.56 4.16 0.86
C LEU A 191 4.81 3.75 -0.60
N PHE A 192 5.88 4.24 -1.23
CA PHE A 192 6.19 3.95 -2.62
C PHE A 192 7.70 3.84 -2.94
N ASP A 193 8.62 4.29 -2.08
CA ASP A 193 10.07 4.15 -2.27
C ASP A 193 10.62 3.01 -1.41
N ARG A 194 11.10 1.94 -2.06
CA ARG A 194 11.79 0.81 -1.43
C ARG A 194 11.00 0.24 -0.26
N VAL A 195 9.68 0.10 -0.40
CA VAL A 195 8.78 -0.41 0.66
C VAL A 195 9.31 -1.73 1.22
N ALA A 196 9.64 -2.64 0.31
CA ALA A 196 10.39 -3.86 0.54
C ALA A 196 11.43 -4.01 -0.58
N PHE A 197 12.63 -4.49 -0.26
CA PHE A 197 13.62 -4.78 -1.29
C PHE A 197 14.74 -5.68 -0.78
N ILE A 198 15.42 -6.37 -1.69
CA ILE A 198 16.70 -7.04 -1.50
C ILE A 198 17.70 -6.32 -2.40
N HIS A 199 18.78 -5.84 -1.80
CA HIS A 199 19.78 -5.04 -2.50
C HIS A 199 20.24 -5.70 -3.80
N ALA A 200 20.17 -4.95 -4.91
CA ALA A 200 20.55 -5.35 -6.26
C ALA A 200 19.85 -6.62 -6.79
N LYS A 201 18.65 -6.97 -6.29
CA LYS A 201 17.90 -8.15 -6.74
C LYS A 201 16.42 -7.90 -7.02
N ASN A 202 15.66 -7.45 -6.03
CA ASN A 202 14.21 -7.29 -6.12
C ASN A 202 13.80 -6.08 -5.30
N TYR A 203 12.90 -5.25 -5.83
CA TYR A 203 12.46 -4.00 -5.22
C TYR A 203 10.94 -3.87 -5.33
N CYS A 204 10.34 -3.21 -4.35
CA CYS A 204 9.00 -2.65 -4.40
C CYS A 204 9.13 -1.14 -4.35
N SER A 205 9.17 -0.51 -5.52
CA SER A 205 9.42 0.92 -5.66
C SER A 205 8.68 1.48 -6.86
N VAL A 206 7.95 2.57 -6.68
CA VAL A 206 7.35 3.34 -7.77
C VAL A 206 7.78 4.80 -7.62
N LEU A 207 8.88 5.16 -8.29
CA LEU A 207 9.50 6.48 -8.23
C LEU A 207 9.36 7.20 -9.57
N LYS A 208 9.04 8.49 -9.51
CA LYS A 208 9.12 9.38 -10.67
C LYS A 208 10.57 9.54 -11.14
N PRO A 209 10.81 9.85 -12.43
CA PRO A 209 12.12 10.30 -12.90
C PRO A 209 12.68 11.40 -11.99
N GLY A 210 13.97 11.31 -11.63
CA GLY A 210 14.64 12.29 -10.78
C GLY A 210 14.28 12.26 -9.27
N SER A 211 13.39 11.39 -8.81
CA SER A 211 12.96 11.33 -7.39
C SER A 211 13.73 10.33 -6.52
N GLY A 212 14.75 9.65 -7.07
CA GLY A 212 15.59 8.67 -6.36
C GLY A 212 17.02 9.18 -6.04
N PRO A 213 17.74 8.55 -5.10
CA PRO A 213 19.14 8.87 -4.83
C PRO A 213 19.97 8.66 -6.11
N GLY A 214 20.63 9.72 -6.58
CA GLY A 214 21.46 9.71 -7.79
C GLY A 214 20.86 10.40 -9.02
N ASN A 215 19.72 11.09 -8.90
CA ASN A 215 19.09 11.87 -9.99
C ASN A 215 19.02 11.07 -11.32
N GLY A 216 18.67 9.78 -11.22
CA GLY A 216 18.50 8.93 -12.39
C GLY A 216 17.44 9.54 -13.32
N LYS A 217 17.76 9.63 -14.61
CA LYS A 217 16.85 10.14 -15.65
C LYS A 217 15.61 9.24 -15.86
N GLU A 218 15.64 8.02 -15.34
CA GLU A 218 14.65 6.97 -15.64
C GLU A 218 13.67 6.75 -14.48
N ARG A 219 12.43 6.42 -14.84
CA ARG A 219 11.37 6.05 -13.90
C ARG A 219 11.71 4.69 -13.29
N ARG A 220 11.62 4.58 -11.96
CA ARG A 220 11.73 3.29 -11.27
C ARG A 220 10.32 2.77 -10.99
N TRP A 221 10.00 1.59 -11.51
CA TRP A 221 8.72 0.92 -11.30
C TRP A 221 8.99 -0.55 -11.09
N GLU A 222 9.39 -0.90 -9.88
CA GLU A 222 9.66 -2.26 -9.47
C GLU A 222 8.52 -2.83 -8.62
N CYS A 223 8.13 -4.05 -8.98
CA CYS A 223 7.19 -4.88 -8.25
C CYS A 223 7.82 -6.28 -8.18
N ASP A 224 8.64 -6.49 -7.15
CA ASP A 224 9.45 -7.71 -6.96
C ASP A 224 10.45 -8.00 -8.10
N ASP A 225 10.98 -6.95 -8.71
CA ASP A 225 11.99 -7.04 -9.76
C ASP A 225 13.02 -5.91 -9.62
N PHE A 226 13.87 -5.69 -10.63
CA PHE A 226 15.00 -4.76 -10.51
C PHE A 226 15.21 -3.96 -11.79
N SER A 227 15.22 -2.62 -11.67
CA SER A 227 15.37 -1.69 -12.78
C SER A 227 16.60 -1.91 -13.64
N ASN A 228 17.69 -2.42 -13.07
CA ASN A 228 18.94 -2.64 -13.81
C ASN A 228 19.00 -4.05 -14.43
N SER A 229 17.94 -4.85 -14.32
CA SER A 229 17.83 -6.13 -15.02
C SER A 229 17.59 -5.87 -16.51
N PRO A 230 18.24 -6.61 -17.43
CA PRO A 230 17.94 -6.53 -18.87
C PRO A 230 16.48 -6.87 -19.22
N ALA A 231 15.78 -7.60 -18.35
CA ALA A 231 14.38 -7.96 -18.50
C ALA A 231 13.40 -6.92 -17.91
N PHE A 232 13.91 -5.82 -17.36
CA PHE A 232 13.07 -4.79 -16.76
C PHE A 232 12.21 -4.11 -17.83
N GLN A 233 10.89 -4.14 -17.63
CA GLN A 233 9.94 -3.48 -18.50
C GLN A 233 8.73 -3.02 -17.72
N VAL A 234 8.22 -1.82 -18.01
CA VAL A 234 6.96 -1.32 -17.45
C VAL A 234 5.91 -1.36 -18.56
N SER A 235 4.76 -1.97 -18.25
CA SER A 235 3.67 -2.16 -19.20
C SER A 235 2.43 -1.39 -18.76
N SER A 236 1.63 -0.93 -19.72
CA SER A 236 0.30 -0.40 -19.45
C SER A 236 -0.52 -1.43 -18.66
N GLY A 237 -1.09 -1.00 -17.53
CA GLY A 237 -1.82 -1.84 -16.59
C GLY A 237 -0.99 -2.39 -15.42
N ASP A 238 0.33 -2.22 -15.41
CA ASP A 238 1.13 -2.47 -14.20
C ASP A 238 0.64 -1.55 -13.07
N PHE A 239 0.51 -2.04 -11.84
CA PHE A 239 -0.07 -1.24 -10.76
C PHE A 239 0.67 -1.39 -9.43
N TRP A 240 0.52 -0.36 -8.59
CA TRP A 240 0.89 -0.33 -7.18
C TRP A 240 -0.30 0.19 -6.38
N LYS A 241 -0.79 -0.63 -5.44
CA LYS A 241 -1.95 -0.34 -4.61
C LYS A 241 -1.63 -0.59 -3.15
N VAL A 242 -2.18 0.26 -2.29
CA VAL A 242 -2.09 0.12 -0.84
C VAL A 242 -3.50 0.12 -0.27
N PHE A 243 -3.78 -0.82 0.61
CA PHE A 243 -5.06 -0.95 1.32
C PHE A 243 -4.85 -0.96 2.83
N VAL A 244 -5.89 -0.58 3.57
CA VAL A 244 -5.92 -0.61 5.03
C VAL A 244 -7.19 -1.25 5.56
N ARG A 245 -7.15 -1.88 6.73
CA ARG A 245 -8.35 -2.34 7.46
C ARG A 245 -8.14 -2.50 8.95
#